data_AF-N8NQJ1-F1
#
_entry.id   AF-N8NQJ1-F1
#
_cell.length_a   1.000
_cell.length_b   1.000
_cell.length_c   1.000
_cell.angle_alpha   90.00
_cell.angle_beta   90.00
_cell.angle_gamma   90.00
#
_symmetry.space_group_name_H-M   'P 1'
#
loop_
_entity.id
_entity.type
_entity.pdbx_description
1 polymer ?
#
loop_
_entity_poly.entity_id
_entity_poly.type
_entity_poly.pdbx_seq_one_letter_code
_entity_poly.pdbx_strand_id
1 'polypeptide(L)' 'MSTVQLMNQIIEKLNRAADLNQELTLSKEEVIELREELGDSVYIPVLSMEEMAQFSKDQKTK' A
#
# COMPACT_ATOMS: atom_id res chain seq x y z
N MET A 1 -7.80 16.61 -12.91
CA MET A 1 -7.26 17.09 -11.62
C MET A 1 -5.75 16.90 -11.65
N SER A 2 -4.98 17.66 -10.88
CA SER A 2 -3.53 17.43 -10.78
C SER A 2 -3.26 16.23 -9.86
N THR A 3 -2.32 15.36 -10.22
CA THR A 3 -1.84 14.19 -9.46
C THR A 3 -1.63 14.47 -7.97
N VAL A 4 -1.06 15.65 -7.67
CA VAL A 4 -0.79 16.11 -6.31
C VAL A 4 -2.08 16.28 -5.50
N GLN A 5 -3.17 16.70 -6.14
CA GLN A 5 -4.46 16.90 -5.48
C GLN A 5 -5.12 15.56 -5.12
N LEU A 6 -5.04 14.56 -5.99
CA LEU A 6 -5.56 13.21 -5.73
C LEU A 6 -4.79 12.55 -4.57
N MET A 7 -3.46 12.66 -4.58
CA MET A 7 -2.60 12.08 -3.56
C MET A 7 -2.86 12.70 -2.17
N ASN A 8 -3.04 14.03 -2.11
CA ASN A 8 -3.39 14.72 -0.87
C ASN A 8 -4.75 14.25 -0.32
N GLN A 9 -5.75 14.06 -1.18
CA GLN A 9 -7.07 13.57 -0.76
C GLN A 9 -7.01 12.15 -0.18
N ILE A 10 -6.17 11.28 -0.74
CA ILE A 10 -6.01 9.92 -0.24
C ILE A 10 -5.23 9.90 1.08
N ILE A 11 -4.21 10.74 1.23
CA ILE A 11 -3.51 10.91 2.51
C ILE A 11 -4.47 11.41 3.60
N GLU A 12 -5.33 12.38 3.29
CA GLU A 12 -6.35 12.86 4.24
C GLU A 12 -7.34 11.75 4.64
N LYS A 13 -7.83 10.96 3.66
CA LYS A 13 -8.70 9.82 3.95
C LYS A 13 -8.01 8.78 4.83
N LEU A 14 -6.73 8.51 4.58
CA LEU A 14 -5.95 7.54 5.33
C LEU A 14 -5.72 8.00 6.77
N ASN A 15 -5.34 9.27 6.97
CA ASN A 15 -5.18 9.86 8.31
C ASN A 15 -6.50 9.80 9.09
N ARG A 16 -7.61 10.16 8.44
CA ARG A 16 -8.93 10.11 9.07
C ARG A 16 -9.39 8.67 9.40
N ALA A 17 -9.04 7.70 8.55
CA ALA A 17 -9.31 6.28 8.82
C ALA A 17 -8.48 5.78 10.01
N ALA A 18 -7.20 6.19 10.10
CA ALA A 18 -6.32 5.87 11.21
C ALA A 18 -6.80 6.48 12.54
N ASP A 19 -7.18 7.76 12.55
CA ASP A 19 -7.71 8.44 13.75
C ASP A 19 -9.00 7.79 14.26
N LEU A 20 -9.83 7.29 13.35
CA LEU A 20 -11.10 6.63 13.66
C LEU A 20 -10.96 5.12 13.84
N ASN A 21 -9.74 4.58 13.71
CA ASN A 21 -9.42 3.16 13.82
C ASN A 21 -10.31 2.27 12.92
N GLN A 22 -10.58 2.74 11.71
CA GLN A 22 -11.45 2.11 10.71
C GLN A 22 -10.68 1.74 9.45
N GLU A 23 -11.24 0.82 8.69
CA GLU A 23 -10.70 0.43 7.39
C GLU A 23 -10.79 1.59 6.39
N LEU A 24 -9.75 1.76 5.57
CA LEU A 24 -9.76 2.71 4.47
C LEU A 24 -10.47 2.08 3.26
N THR A 25 -11.70 2.51 3.00
CA THR A 25 -12.45 2.10 1.80
C THR A 25 -12.24 3.11 0.69
N LEU A 26 -11.66 2.67 -0.43
CA LEU A 26 -11.52 3.46 -1.66
C LEU A 26 -12.57 3.01 -2.69
N SER A 27 -13.08 3.94 -3.49
CA SER A 27 -13.97 3.57 -4.60
C SER A 27 -13.17 2.93 -5.74
N LYS A 28 -13.86 2.21 -6.63
CA LYS A 28 -13.24 1.57 -7.79
C LYS A 28 -12.53 2.59 -8.68
N GLU A 29 -13.12 3.78 -8.84
CA GLU A 29 -12.55 4.87 -9.62
C GLU A 29 -11.25 5.39 -9.00
N GLU A 30 -11.24 5.61 -7.68
CA GLU A 30 -10.04 6.07 -6.95
C GLU A 30 -8.89 5.04 -7.05
N VAL A 31 -9.22 3.75 -7.02
CA VAL A 31 -8.23 2.68 -7.19
C VAL A 31 -7.66 2.64 -8.61
N ILE A 32 -8.49 2.88 -9.63
CA ILE A 32 -8.06 2.93 -11.03
C ILE A 32 -7.14 4.13 -11.25
N GLU A 33 -7.53 5.32 -10.81
CA GLU A 33 -6.72 6.53 -10.94
C GLU A 33 -5.38 6.40 -10.21
N LEU A 34 -5.38 5.84 -8.99
CA LEU A 34 -4.14 5.52 -8.26
C LEU A 34 -3.23 4.58 -9.04
N ARG A 35 -3.79 3.54 -9.65
CA ARG A 35 -3.02 2.53 -10.39
C ARG A 35 -2.44 3.12 -11.68
N GLU A 36 -3.19 3.97 -12.38
CA GLU A 36 -2.72 4.63 -13.59
C GLU A 36 -1.60 5.63 -13.30
N GLU A 37 -1.65 6.32 -12.14
CA GLU A 37 -0.69 7.35 -11.76
C GLU A 37 0.58 6.79 -11.07
N LEU A 38 0.45 5.76 -10.22
CA LEU A 38 1.59 5.14 -9.52
C LEU A 38 2.23 3.97 -10.29
N GLY A 39 1.55 3.47 -11.33
CA GLY A 39 1.90 2.26 -12.06
C GLY A 39 1.78 0.98 -11.20
N ASP A 40 2.02 -0.18 -11.82
CA ASP A 40 2.21 -1.45 -11.11
C ASP A 40 3.55 -1.44 -10.35
N SER A 41 3.63 -0.67 -9.25
CA SER A 41 4.77 -0.73 -8.33
C SER A 41 4.73 -2.05 -7.54
N VAL A 42 5.24 -3.11 -8.17
CA VAL A 42 5.55 -4.36 -7.46
C VAL A 42 6.64 -4.05 -6.45
N TYR A 43 6.26 -3.98 -5.18
CA TYR A 43 7.24 -3.97 -4.09
C TYR A 43 7.96 -5.32 -4.09
N ILE A 44 9.18 -5.34 -4.63
CA ILE A 44 10.09 -6.48 -4.51
C ILE A 44 10.97 -6.22 -3.28
N PRO A 45 10.69 -6.84 -2.12
CA PRO A 45 11.58 -6.72 -0.98
C PRO A 45 12.93 -7.35 -1.34
N VAL A 46 13.99 -6.54 -1.38
CA VAL A 46 15.36 -7.05 -1.45
C VAL A 46 15.75 -7.45 -0.04
N LEU A 47 15.54 -8.73 0.27
CA LEU A 47 15.94 -9.31 1.54
C LEU A 47 17.43 -9.67 1.49
N SER A 48 18.15 -9.37 2.57
CA SER A 48 19.46 -9.96 2.82
C SER A 48 19.36 -11.49 2.95
N MET A 49 20.49 -12.19 2.84
CA MET A 49 20.52 -13.65 3.01
C MET A 49 19.97 -14.08 4.38
N GLU A 50 20.20 -13.28 5.42
CA GLU A 50 19.71 -13.53 6.78
C GLU A 50 18.19 -13.38 6.85
N GLU A 51 17.63 -12.33 6.26
CA GLU A 51 16.19 -12.10 6.19
C GLU A 51 15.47 -13.15 5.33
N MET A 52 16.07 -13.60 4.22
CA MET A 52 15.55 -14.72 3.42
C MET A 52 15.53 -16.04 4.19
N ALA A 53 16.59 -16.31 4.96
CA ALA A 53 16.68 -17.53 5.76
C ALA A 53 15.64 -17.55 6.88
N GLN A 54 15.36 -16.39 7.48
CA GLN A 54 14.33 -16.25 8.49
C GLN A 54 12.92 -16.42 7.89
N PHE A 55 12.64 -15.74 6.78
CA PHE A 55 11.37 -15.86 6.06
C PHE A 55 11.06 -17.30 5.63
N SER A 56 12.08 -18.05 5.20
CA SER A 56 11.95 -19.47 4.83
C SER A 56 11.64 -20.39 6.01
N LYS A 57 12.03 -20.01 7.23
CA LYS A 57 11.69 -20.76 8.45
C LYS A 57 10.28 -20.46 8.90
N ASP A 58 9.88 -19.19 8.87
CA ASP A 58 8.52 -18.77 9.23
C ASP A 58 7.45 -19.37 8.31
N GLN A 59 7.73 -19.55 7.01
CA GLN A 59 6.81 -20.21 6.08
C GLN A 59 6.65 -21.73 6.27
N LYS A 60 7.61 -22.42 6.90
CA LYS A 60 7.53 -23.87 7.14
C LYS A 60 6.75 -24.24 8.41
N THR A 61 6.28 -23.24 9.16
CA THR A 61 5.57 -23.43 10.44
C THR A 61 4.06 -23.13 10.33
N LYS A 62 3.53 -23.01 9.11
CA LYS A 62 2.09 -22.98 8.81
C LYS A 62 1.65 -24.25 8.10
#